data_AF-A0A9E4HGV6-F1
#
_entry.id   AF-A0A9E4HGV6-F1
#
_cell.length_a   1.000
_cell.length_b   1.000
_cell.length_c   1.000
_cell.angle_alpha   90.00
_cell.angle_beta   90.00
_cell.angle_gamma   90.00
#
_symmetry.space_group_name_H-M   'P 1'
#
loop_
_entity.id
_entity.type
_entity.pdbx_description
1 polymer ?
#
loop_
_entity_poly.entity_id
_entity_poly.type
_entity_poly.pdbx_seq_one_letter_code
_entity_poly.pdbx_strand_id
1 'polypeptide(L)'
;MENLVEGLCTTHGFHQPSVHVVESSAINAASFGLRRPAAHLVVTTGALSSLNRLEIEAVVARQLCAIRRGVTFPTVLASVSRLPGAAPVTAGLAARVSGFDTVSEIDVQAARLTSFPPALASALRGAAEGPGLNTSRAAAHLWMVAPQRDASAVRERSSTLQRIDVLSEI
;
A
#
# COMPACT_ATOMS: atom_id res chain seq x y z
N MET A 1 -13.15 12.05 -0.88
CA MET A 1 -11.83 11.47 -0.54
C MET A 1 -10.99 12.45 0.26
N GLU A 2 -10.85 13.70 -0.19
CA GLU A 2 -10.04 14.73 0.49
C GLU A 2 -10.42 14.93 1.98
N ASN A 3 -11.70 15.12 2.29
CA ASN A 3 -12.18 15.28 3.68
C ASN A 3 -11.80 14.10 4.60
N LEU A 4 -11.75 12.87 4.06
CA LEU A 4 -11.37 11.70 4.84
C LEU A 4 -9.88 11.70 5.16
N VAL A 5 -9.05 12.01 4.15
CA VAL A 5 -7.59 12.12 4.32
C VAL A 5 -7.27 13.24 5.30
N GLU A 6 -7.89 14.40 5.15
CA GLU A 6 -7.72 15.55 6.05
C GLU A 6 -8.14 15.21 7.49
N GLY A 7 -9.29 14.55 7.67
CA GLY A 7 -9.77 14.12 8.99
C GLY A 7 -8.81 13.16 9.68
N LEU A 8 -8.30 12.15 8.96
CA LEU A 8 -7.30 11.22 9.49
C LEU A 8 -5.97 11.92 9.80
N CYS A 9 -5.53 12.84 8.94
CA CYS A 9 -4.29 13.58 9.15
C CYS A 9 -4.37 14.47 10.38
N THR A 10 -5.47 15.19 10.55
CA THR A 10 -5.72 16.06 11.71
C THR A 10 -5.82 15.25 13.00
N THR A 11 -6.56 14.13 12.98
CA THR A 11 -6.80 13.32 14.17
C THR A 11 -5.55 12.59 14.68
N HIS A 12 -4.70 12.12 13.76
CA HIS A 12 -3.55 11.28 14.11
C HIS A 12 -2.18 11.95 13.87
N GLY A 13 -2.17 13.23 13.51
CA GLY A 13 -0.95 14.02 13.33
C GLY A 13 -0.12 13.60 12.11
N PHE A 14 -0.76 13.17 11.01
CA PHE A 14 -0.04 12.91 9.76
C PHE A 14 0.16 14.22 8.97
N HIS A 15 1.28 14.29 8.23
CA HIS A 15 1.40 15.29 7.18
C HIS A 15 0.48 14.91 6.02
N GLN A 16 -0.33 15.86 5.56
CA GLN A 16 -1.26 15.63 4.46
C GLN A 16 -0.49 15.37 3.16
N PRO A 17 -0.64 14.18 2.55
CA PRO A 17 -0.06 13.90 1.25
C PRO A 17 -0.90 14.52 0.13
N SER A 18 -0.29 14.71 -1.04
CA SER A 18 -1.07 14.96 -2.26
C SER A 18 -1.81 13.70 -2.67
N VAL A 19 -3.14 13.79 -2.83
CA VAL A 19 -4.00 12.65 -3.14
C VAL A 19 -4.28 12.61 -4.64
N HIS A 20 -4.16 11.44 -5.24
CA HIS A 20 -4.34 11.22 -6.68
C HIS A 20 -5.21 9.99 -6.91
N VAL A 21 -6.04 10.04 -7.95
CA VAL A 21 -6.84 8.89 -8.39
C VAL A 21 -6.31 8.44 -9.75
N VAL A 22 -6.09 7.14 -9.90
CA VAL A 22 -5.60 6.53 -11.16
C VAL A 22 -6.64 5.56 -11.71
N GLU A 23 -6.84 5.61 -13.01
CA GLU A 23 -7.78 4.71 -13.71
C GLU A 23 -7.26 3.27 -13.72
N SER A 24 -7.95 2.39 -13.00
CA SER A 24 -7.66 0.96 -12.92
C SER A 24 -8.78 0.24 -12.17
N SER A 25 -9.31 -0.86 -12.73
CA SER A 25 -10.34 -1.68 -12.07
C SER A 25 -9.82 -2.47 -10.86
N ALA A 26 -8.50 -2.63 -10.70
CA ALA A 26 -7.92 -3.27 -9.52
C ALA A 26 -8.22 -2.48 -8.24
N ILE A 27 -8.53 -3.15 -7.13
CA ILE A 27 -8.64 -2.53 -5.81
C ILE A 27 -7.22 -2.34 -5.26
N ASN A 28 -6.70 -1.11 -5.27
CA ASN A 28 -5.34 -0.84 -4.81
C ASN A 28 -5.11 0.61 -4.38
N ALA A 29 -4.02 0.80 -3.65
CA ALA A 29 -3.51 2.11 -3.30
C ALA A 29 -1.99 2.05 -3.18
N ALA A 30 -1.30 3.17 -3.41
CA ALA A 30 0.14 3.27 -3.27
C ALA A 30 0.54 4.58 -2.58
N SER A 31 1.67 4.54 -1.90
CA SER A 31 2.29 5.74 -1.33
C SER A 31 3.76 5.84 -1.73
N PHE A 32 4.18 7.03 -2.14
CA PHE A 32 5.54 7.31 -2.58
C PHE A 32 5.89 8.77 -2.41
N GLY A 33 7.16 9.12 -2.51
CA GLY A 33 7.65 10.49 -2.42
C GLY A 33 9.09 10.54 -1.94
N LEU A 34 9.76 11.67 -2.17
CA LEU A 34 11.15 11.87 -1.76
C LEU A 34 11.29 12.37 -0.32
N ARG A 35 10.23 12.96 0.24
CA ARG A 35 10.17 13.45 1.64
C ARG A 35 8.74 13.28 2.15
N ARG A 36 8.56 13.06 3.47
CA ARG A 36 7.23 12.87 4.07
C ARG A 36 6.24 14.03 3.82
N PRO A 37 6.62 15.31 3.95
CA PRO A 37 5.70 16.43 3.71
C PRO A 37 5.28 16.59 2.24
N ALA A 38 6.01 15.95 1.32
CA ALA A 38 5.73 15.94 -0.11
C ALA A 38 5.47 14.50 -0.60
N ALA A 39 4.81 13.70 0.24
CA ALA A 39 4.38 12.37 -0.13
C ALA A 39 3.12 12.42 -0.98
N HIS A 40 2.96 11.40 -1.81
CA HIS A 40 1.82 11.20 -2.69
C HIS A 40 1.09 9.94 -2.24
N LEU A 41 -0.24 10.04 -2.20
CA LEU A 41 -1.16 8.92 -2.02
C LEU A 41 -1.90 8.73 -3.33
N VAL A 42 -1.76 7.56 -3.94
CA VAL A 42 -2.51 7.16 -5.13
C VAL A 42 -3.53 6.12 -4.74
N VAL A 43 -4.76 6.26 -5.22
CA VAL A 43 -5.82 5.25 -5.08
C VAL A 43 -6.43 4.96 -6.45
N THR A 44 -6.77 3.70 -6.70
CA THR A 44 -7.36 3.30 -7.99
C THR A 44 -8.86 3.59 -8.06
N THR A 45 -9.41 3.75 -9.26
CA THR A 45 -10.86 3.86 -9.47
C THR A 45 -11.60 2.62 -8.97
N GLY A 46 -11.04 1.42 -9.18
CA GLY A 46 -11.57 0.16 -8.66
C GLY A 46 -11.70 0.13 -7.13
N ALA A 47 -10.72 0.68 -6.41
CA ALA A 47 -10.83 0.80 -4.96
C ALA A 47 -12.01 1.70 -4.56
N LEU A 48 -12.15 2.86 -5.22
CA LEU A 48 -13.22 3.82 -4.95
C LEU A 48 -14.63 3.28 -5.29
N SER A 49 -14.75 2.46 -6.33
CA SER A 49 -16.04 1.90 -6.75
C SER A 49 -16.46 0.66 -5.97
N SER A 50 -15.50 -0.12 -5.46
CA SER A 50 -15.76 -1.44 -4.88
C SER A 50 -15.68 -1.47 -3.36
N LEU A 51 -14.90 -0.57 -2.74
CA LEU A 51 -14.76 -0.53 -1.28
C LEU A 51 -15.79 0.39 -0.64
N ASN A 52 -16.33 -0.03 0.49
CA ASN A 52 -17.20 0.81 1.30
C ASN A 52 -16.41 1.88 2.08
N ARG A 53 -17.12 2.78 2.78
CA ARG A 53 -16.50 3.90 3.51
C ARG A 53 -15.47 3.46 4.56
N LEU A 54 -15.76 2.39 5.31
CA LEU A 54 -14.86 1.87 6.35
C LEU A 54 -13.61 1.24 5.74
N GLU A 55 -13.78 0.52 4.63
CA GLU A 55 -12.67 -0.09 3.89
C GLU A 55 -11.76 0.97 3.26
N ILE A 56 -12.33 2.02 2.65
CA ILE A 56 -11.55 3.15 2.13
C ILE A 56 -10.78 3.85 3.25
N GLU A 57 -11.42 4.09 4.40
CA GLU A 57 -10.78 4.67 5.58
C GLU A 57 -9.58 3.84 6.04
N ALA A 58 -9.73 2.52 6.14
CA ALA A 58 -8.65 1.60 6.48
C ALA A 58 -7.51 1.58 5.45
N VAL A 59 -7.83 1.59 4.14
CA VAL A 59 -6.83 1.67 3.08
C VAL A 59 -6.05 3.00 3.15
N VAL A 60 -6.73 4.12 3.37
CA VAL A 60 -6.09 5.43 3.53
C VAL A 60 -5.21 5.46 4.79
N ALA A 61 -5.72 4.99 5.93
CA ALA A 61 -4.96 4.91 7.18
C ALA A 61 -3.68 4.07 7.01
N ARG A 62 -3.76 2.94 6.29
CA ARG A 62 -2.59 2.11 5.95
C ARG A 62 -1.54 2.89 5.17
N GLN A 63 -1.95 3.63 4.14
CA GLN A 63 -1.00 4.40 3.35
C GLN A 63 -0.40 5.58 4.14
N LEU A 64 -1.16 6.22 5.03
CA LEU A 64 -0.62 7.25 5.94
C LEU A 64 0.41 6.65 6.92
N CYS A 65 0.16 5.46 7.45
CA CYS A 65 1.15 4.72 8.25
C CYS A 65 2.42 4.40 7.45
N ALA A 66 2.29 3.99 6.18
CA ALA A 66 3.44 3.75 5.30
C ALA A 66 4.25 5.03 5.05
N ILE A 67 3.59 6.16 4.79
CA ILE A 67 4.23 7.48 4.65
C ILE A 67 4.98 7.87 5.92
N ARG A 68 4.35 7.70 7.08
CA ARG A 68 4.93 7.99 8.40
C ARG A 68 6.12 7.08 8.71
N ARG A 69 6.12 5.81 8.29
CA ARG A 69 7.31 4.95 8.41
C ARG A 69 8.45 5.50 7.54
N GLY A 70 8.16 5.79 6.28
CA GLY A 70 9.08 6.46 5.37
C GLY A 70 9.04 5.89 3.96
N VAL A 71 8.60 6.72 3.00
CA VAL A 71 8.43 6.33 1.60
C VAL A 71 9.63 6.65 0.69
N THR A 72 10.59 7.45 1.18
CA THR A 72 11.74 7.93 0.38
C THR A 72 12.57 6.80 -0.19
N PHE A 73 13.05 5.91 0.66
CA PHE A 73 13.88 4.79 0.24
C PHE A 73 13.16 3.82 -0.72
N PRO A 74 11.91 3.37 -0.42
CA PRO A 74 11.12 2.61 -1.39
C PRO A 74 10.96 3.32 -2.73
N THR A 75 10.72 4.63 -2.73
CA THR A 75 10.52 5.40 -3.96
C THR A 75 11.80 5.46 -4.80
N VAL A 76 12.94 5.76 -4.17
CA VAL A 76 14.24 5.79 -4.84
C VAL A 76 14.58 4.41 -5.42
N LEU A 77 14.35 3.34 -4.65
CA LEU A 77 14.59 1.99 -5.11
C LEU A 77 13.76 1.64 -6.35
N ALA A 78 12.49 2.06 -6.39
CA ALA A 78 11.63 1.84 -7.55
C ALA A 78 12.12 2.58 -8.80
N SER A 79 12.68 3.79 -8.63
CA SER A 79 13.25 4.55 -9.74
C SER A 79 14.57 3.94 -10.24
N VAL A 80 15.47 3.59 -9.32
CA VAL A 80 16.80 3.01 -9.65
C VAL A 80 16.67 1.63 -10.29
N SER A 81 15.71 0.81 -9.84
CA SER A 81 15.51 -0.55 -10.37
C SER A 81 15.06 -0.59 -11.84
N ARG A 82 14.70 0.55 -12.45
CA ARG A 82 14.40 0.66 -13.88
C ARG A 82 15.64 0.88 -14.75
N LEU A 83 16.79 1.18 -14.14
CA LEU A 83 18.03 1.42 -14.86
C LEU A 83 18.65 0.09 -15.35
N PRO A 84 19.20 0.06 -16.58
CA PRO A 84 19.92 -1.12 -17.08
C PRO A 84 21.08 -1.52 -16.15
N GLY A 85 21.18 -2.80 -15.80
CA GLY A 85 22.26 -3.33 -14.95
C GLY A 85 22.09 -3.13 -13.44
N ALA A 86 21.05 -2.44 -12.98
CA ALA A 86 20.82 -2.18 -11.55
C ALA A 86 20.24 -3.39 -10.78
N ALA A 87 19.62 -4.35 -11.48
CA ALA A 87 18.90 -5.48 -10.90
C ALA A 87 19.66 -6.28 -9.80
N PRO A 88 20.92 -6.71 -9.99
CA PRO A 88 21.64 -7.45 -8.94
C PRO A 88 21.89 -6.60 -7.68
N VAL A 89 22.05 -5.28 -7.84
CA VAL A 89 22.28 -4.34 -6.72
C VAL A 89 20.98 -4.08 -5.95
N THR A 90 19.86 -3.92 -6.66
CA THR A 90 18.59 -3.55 -6.03
C THR A 90 17.83 -4.74 -5.46
N ALA A 91 18.05 -5.96 -5.96
CA ALA A 91 17.35 -7.17 -5.50
C ALA A 91 17.55 -7.44 -4.00
N GLY A 92 18.79 -7.35 -3.49
CA GLY A 92 19.06 -7.55 -2.06
C GLY A 92 18.51 -6.43 -1.17
N LEU A 93 18.27 -5.25 -1.75
CA LEU A 93 17.75 -4.09 -1.04
C LEU A 93 16.23 -4.11 -0.94
N ALA A 94 15.56 -4.63 -1.96
CA ALA A 94 14.10 -4.77 -2.01
C ALA A 94 13.53 -5.53 -0.81
N ALA A 95 14.21 -6.60 -0.38
CA ALA A 95 13.79 -7.39 0.78
C ALA A 95 13.70 -6.56 2.08
N ARG A 96 14.49 -5.48 2.22
CA ARG A 96 14.46 -4.59 3.39
C ARG A 96 13.27 -3.62 3.39
N VAL A 97 12.64 -3.42 2.23
CA VAL A 97 11.60 -2.39 2.06
C VAL A 97 10.20 -3.01 1.99
N SER A 98 10.11 -4.25 1.54
CA SER A 98 8.86 -4.99 1.36
C SER A 98 8.79 -6.27 2.19
N GLY A 99 9.60 -6.37 3.25
CA GLY A 99 9.57 -7.52 4.16
C GLY A 99 8.21 -7.66 4.83
N PHE A 100 7.74 -8.90 4.99
CA PHE A 100 6.43 -9.21 5.58
C PHE A 100 6.23 -8.52 6.94
N ASP A 101 7.21 -8.62 7.85
CA ASP A 101 7.13 -8.02 9.18
C ASP A 101 6.91 -6.50 9.12
N THR A 102 7.66 -5.83 8.23
CA THR A 102 7.52 -4.39 8.00
C THR A 102 6.13 -4.03 7.47
N VAL A 103 5.61 -4.82 6.54
CA VAL A 103 4.30 -4.57 5.94
C VAL A 103 3.17 -4.84 6.94
N SER A 104 3.31 -5.90 7.74
CA SER A 104 2.36 -6.34 8.77
C SER A 104 2.28 -5.32 9.91
N GLU A 105 3.42 -4.80 10.39
CA GLU A 105 3.44 -3.70 11.37
C GLU A 105 2.64 -2.48 10.89
N ILE A 106 2.78 -2.13 9.60
CA ILE A 106 2.03 -1.00 9.00
C ILE A 106 0.53 -1.31 8.98
N ASP A 107 0.13 -2.55 8.64
CA ASP A 107 -1.27 -3.00 8.65
C ASP A 107 -1.87 -2.91 10.06
N VAL A 108 -1.19 -3.49 11.05
CA VAL A 108 -1.66 -3.52 12.44
C VAL A 108 -1.76 -2.11 13.01
N GLN A 109 -0.77 -1.23 12.75
CA GLN A 109 -0.86 0.16 13.16
C GLN A 109 -2.05 0.86 12.52
N ALA A 110 -2.28 0.66 11.22
CA ALA A 110 -3.40 1.28 10.52
C ALA A 110 -4.75 0.82 11.04
N ALA A 111 -4.92 -0.48 11.25
CA ALA A 111 -6.14 -1.07 11.81
C ALA A 111 -6.48 -0.44 13.18
N ARG A 112 -5.47 -0.23 14.03
CA ARG A 112 -5.60 0.42 15.34
C ARG A 112 -5.94 1.92 15.30
N LEU A 113 -5.71 2.60 14.17
CA LEU A 113 -6.09 4.01 14.00
C LEU A 113 -7.55 4.16 13.55
N THR A 114 -8.11 3.11 12.95
CA THR A 114 -9.51 3.11 12.52
C THR A 114 -10.43 2.54 13.58
N SER A 115 -11.70 2.93 13.54
CA SER A 115 -12.72 2.36 14.44
C SER A 115 -13.13 0.92 14.09
N PHE A 116 -12.65 0.36 12.98
CA PHE A 116 -13.03 -0.99 12.53
C PHE A 116 -11.85 -1.76 11.90
N PRO A 117 -11.00 -2.41 12.72
CA PRO A 117 -9.86 -3.23 12.26
C PRO A 117 -10.17 -4.23 11.14
N PRO A 118 -11.33 -4.94 11.11
CA PRO A 118 -11.63 -5.90 10.05
C PRO A 118 -11.81 -5.27 8.67
N ALA A 119 -12.02 -3.95 8.57
CA ALA A 119 -12.18 -3.27 7.28
C ALA A 119 -10.93 -3.43 6.41
N LEU A 120 -9.73 -3.37 7.01
CA LEU A 120 -8.48 -3.52 6.25
C LEU A 120 -8.33 -4.93 5.70
N ALA A 121 -8.65 -5.95 6.52
CA ALA A 121 -8.62 -7.35 6.10
C ALA A 121 -9.61 -7.61 4.95
N SER A 122 -10.82 -7.05 5.04
CA SER A 122 -11.84 -7.13 3.98
C SER A 122 -11.33 -6.47 2.68
N ALA A 123 -10.79 -5.26 2.76
CA ALA A 123 -10.24 -4.55 1.61
C ALA A 123 -9.07 -5.32 0.94
N LEU A 124 -8.19 -5.91 1.74
CA LEU A 124 -7.08 -6.74 1.23
C LEU A 124 -7.57 -8.03 0.56
N ARG A 125 -8.64 -8.65 1.08
CA ARG A 125 -9.26 -9.82 0.47
C ARG A 125 -9.83 -9.47 -0.90
N GLY A 126 -10.61 -8.39 -0.99
CA GLY A 126 -11.13 -7.89 -2.26
C GLY A 126 -10.02 -7.56 -3.27
N ALA A 127 -8.92 -6.97 -2.81
CA ALA A 127 -7.75 -6.70 -3.64
C ALA A 127 -7.00 -7.96 -4.11
N ALA A 128 -6.99 -9.03 -3.31
CA ALA A 128 -6.34 -10.29 -3.65
C ALA A 128 -7.15 -11.11 -4.67
N GLU A 129 -8.47 -11.07 -4.57
CA GLU A 129 -9.44 -11.80 -5.41
C GLU A 129 -9.81 -11.03 -6.69
N GLY A 130 -9.69 -9.70 -6.66
CA GLY A 130 -10.03 -8.82 -7.78
C GLY A 130 -9.02 -8.83 -8.93
N PRO A 131 -9.26 -8.00 -9.96
CA PRO A 131 -8.34 -7.89 -11.10
C PRO A 131 -6.98 -7.36 -10.64
N GLY A 132 -5.91 -7.95 -11.17
CA GLY A 132 -4.55 -7.53 -10.87
C GLY A 132 -4.20 -6.15 -11.45
N LEU A 133 -3.28 -5.45 -10.80
CA LEU A 133 -2.79 -4.16 -11.29
C LEU A 133 -1.70 -4.35 -12.37
N ASN A 134 -1.86 -3.69 -13.52
CA ASN A 134 -0.82 -3.64 -14.54
C ASN A 134 0.18 -2.50 -14.23
N THR A 135 1.22 -2.81 -13.45
CA THR A 135 2.30 -1.85 -13.15
C THR A 135 3.69 -2.49 -13.28
N SER A 136 4.73 -1.65 -13.27
CA SER A 136 6.12 -2.10 -13.35
C SER A 136 6.52 -2.86 -12.09
N ARG A 137 7.22 -4.00 -12.23
CA ARG A 137 7.77 -4.77 -11.10
C ARG A 137 8.67 -3.92 -10.20
N ALA A 138 9.36 -2.93 -10.77
CA ALA A 138 10.19 -2.00 -10.01
C ALA A 138 9.41 -1.20 -8.96
N ALA A 139 8.12 -0.95 -9.18
CA ALA A 139 7.26 -0.20 -8.27
C ALA A 139 6.34 -1.08 -7.42
N ALA A 140 6.44 -2.41 -7.52
CA ALA A 140 5.52 -3.36 -6.88
C ALA A 140 5.38 -3.14 -5.37
N HIS A 141 6.49 -2.88 -4.68
CA HIS A 141 6.53 -2.68 -3.22
C HIS A 141 5.96 -1.35 -2.74
N LEU A 142 5.60 -0.43 -3.66
CA LEU A 142 4.91 0.82 -3.31
C LEU A 142 3.39 0.61 -3.20
N TRP A 143 2.87 -0.46 -3.78
CA TRP A 143 1.44 -0.76 -3.79
C TRP A 143 1.03 -1.58 -2.56
N MET A 144 -0.22 -1.39 -2.13
CA MET A 144 -0.83 -2.12 -1.03
C MET A 144 -0.86 -3.63 -1.28
N VAL A 145 -1.20 -4.01 -2.51
CA VAL A 145 -1.12 -5.38 -3.02
C VAL A 145 -0.24 -5.37 -4.26
N ALA A 146 0.78 -6.22 -4.28
CA ALA A 146 1.73 -6.30 -5.38
C ALA A 146 1.05 -6.84 -6.67
N PRO A 147 1.49 -6.39 -7.86
CA PRO A 147 0.90 -6.79 -9.14
C PRO A 147 1.14 -8.27 -9.47
N GLN A 148 0.05 -9.00 -9.67
CA GLN A 148 0.06 -10.44 -9.95
C GLN A 148 0.37 -10.71 -11.43
N ARG A 149 1.67 -10.75 -11.82
CA ARG A 149 2.07 -10.98 -13.22
C ARG A 149 2.65 -12.38 -13.55
N ASP A 150 3.30 -13.08 -12.63
CA ASP A 150 3.97 -14.41 -12.87
C ASP A 150 4.22 -15.17 -11.54
N ALA A 151 5.08 -16.20 -11.45
CA ALA A 151 5.36 -17.02 -10.25
C ALA A 151 5.62 -16.26 -8.92
N SER A 152 6.06 -14.98 -8.97
CA SER A 152 6.11 -14.09 -7.80
C SER A 152 4.72 -13.74 -7.23
N ALA A 153 3.67 -13.84 -8.04
CA ALA A 153 2.27 -13.67 -7.67
C ALA A 153 1.81 -14.72 -6.64
N VAL A 154 2.33 -15.95 -6.67
CA VAL A 154 1.99 -16.96 -5.66
C VAL A 154 2.55 -16.55 -4.30
N ARG A 155 3.81 -16.10 -4.25
CA ARG A 155 4.45 -15.60 -3.02
C ARG A 155 3.79 -14.31 -2.53
N GLU A 156 3.44 -13.40 -3.42
CA GLU A 156 2.79 -12.12 -3.10
C GLU A 156 1.34 -12.32 -2.63
N ARG A 157 0.58 -13.24 -3.26
CA ARG A 157 -0.73 -13.68 -2.77
C ARG A 157 -0.62 -14.33 -1.40
N SER A 158 0.33 -15.24 -1.21
CA SER A 158 0.60 -15.87 0.09
C SER A 158 0.92 -14.83 1.17
N SER A 159 1.76 -13.84 0.87
CA SER A 159 2.04 -12.73 1.78
C SER A 159 0.80 -11.88 2.09
N THR A 160 -0.09 -11.67 1.12
CA THR A 160 -1.33 -10.90 1.33
C THR A 160 -2.31 -11.67 2.20
N LEU A 161 -2.45 -12.98 1.98
CA LEU A 161 -3.27 -13.86 2.81
C LEU A 161 -2.76 -13.91 4.26
N GLN A 162 -1.45 -14.05 4.46
CA GLN A 162 -0.84 -14.00 5.80
C GLN A 162 -1.13 -12.67 6.52
N ARG A 163 -1.16 -11.54 5.81
CA ARG A 163 -1.54 -10.24 6.39
C ARG A 163 -3.02 -10.20 6.79
N ILE A 164 -3.90 -10.80 5.99
CA ILE A 164 -5.32 -10.93 6.29
C ILE A 164 -5.53 -11.77 7.55
N ASP A 165 -4.78 -12.86 7.70
CA ASP A 165 -4.85 -13.73 8.88
C ASP A 165 -4.43 -12.95 10.14
N VAL A 166 -3.29 -12.26 10.12
CA VAL A 166 -2.83 -11.42 11.25
C VAL A 166 -3.86 -10.35 11.62
N LEU A 167 -4.49 -9.71 10.64
CA LEU A 167 -5.51 -8.69 10.89
C LEU A 167 -6.83 -9.27 11.42
N SER A 168 -7.07 -10.56 11.24
CA SER A 168 -8.27 -11.24 11.76
C SER A 168 -8.13 -11.65 13.23
N GLU A 169 -6.91 -11.59 13.77
CA GLU A 169 -6.57 -11.95 15.15
C GLU A 169 -6.57 -10.76 16.13
N ILE A 170 -6.70 -9.52 15.64
CA ILE A 170 -6.65 -8.28 16.44
C ILE A 170 -8.02 -7.61 16.57
#